data_AF-A0A516P3P0-F1
#
_entry.id   AF-A0A516P3P0-F1
#
_cell.length_a   1.000
_cell.length_b   1.000
_cell.length_c   1.000
_cell.angle_alpha   90.00
_cell.angle_beta   90.00
_cell.angle_gamma   90.00
#
_symmetry.space_group_name_H-M   'P 1'
#
loop_
_entity.id
_entity.type
_entity.pdbx_description
1 polymer ?
#
loop_
_entity_poly.entity_id
_entity_poly.type
_entity_poly.pdbx_seq_one_letter_code
_entity_poly.pdbx_strand_id
1 'polypeptide(L)'
;MKKIIIIMGILSLLGCNKFEKIYSDNDNFTKIENKSEISSKQAFEIYKDSFAKNFTIKESPYDKESFYQVVYICNGFYYIGFASKNDKRTEKTTQLIFLAKINSDTGEISVVK
;
A
#
# COMPACT_ATOMS: atom_id res chain seq x y z
N MET A 1 54.82 5.94 12.79
CA MET A 1 53.85 6.94 12.26
C MET A 1 52.62 6.19 11.79
N LYS A 2 51.50 6.27 12.54
CA LYS A 2 50.27 5.53 12.24
C LYS A 2 49.51 6.24 11.12
N LYS A 3 49.23 5.54 10.03
CA LYS A 3 48.38 6.03 8.94
C LYS A 3 46.91 5.82 9.34
N ILE A 4 46.18 6.92 9.51
CA ILE A 4 44.73 6.90 9.68
C ILE A 4 44.12 6.96 8.27
N ILE A 5 43.44 5.89 7.87
CA ILE A 5 42.62 5.86 6.66
C ILE A 5 41.26 6.43 7.06
N ILE A 6 40.94 7.63 6.56
CA ILE A 6 39.64 8.27 6.75
C ILE A 6 38.65 7.58 5.81
N ILE A 7 37.88 6.63 6.35
CA ILE A 7 36.73 6.02 5.67
C ILE A 7 35.57 7.03 5.74
N MET A 8 35.59 8.04 4.87
CA MET A 8 34.47 8.97 4.63
C MET A 8 33.51 8.39 3.56
N GLY A 9 33.12 7.12 3.70
CA GLY A 9 32.39 6.39 2.67
C GLY A 9 31.14 5.64 3.12
N ILE A 10 30.59 5.90 4.32
CA ILE A 10 29.46 5.10 4.85
C ILE A 10 28.25 5.95 5.29
N LEU A 11 28.33 7.28 5.26
CA LEU A 11 27.23 8.14 5.72
C LEU A 11 26.20 8.50 4.63
N SER A 12 26.35 8.05 3.39
CA SER A 12 25.40 8.35 2.29
C SER A 12 24.25 7.34 2.12
N LEU A 13 24.12 6.33 3.00
CA LEU A 13 23.04 5.32 2.92
C LEU A 13 21.86 5.57 3.88
N LEU A 14 21.83 6.70 4.59
CA LEU A 14 20.70 7.11 5.44
C LEU A 14 19.50 7.69 4.66
N GLY A 15 19.34 7.27 3.40
CA GLY A 15 18.07 7.34 2.69
C GLY A 15 17.17 6.16 3.10
N CYS A 16 16.93 5.97 4.40
CA CYS A 16 15.87 5.07 4.86
C CYS A 16 14.55 5.61 4.31
N ASN A 17 13.97 4.94 3.31
CA ASN A 17 12.54 5.00 3.07
C ASN A 17 11.87 4.59 4.39
N LYS A 18 11.47 5.58 5.18
CA LYS A 18 11.14 5.40 6.60
C LYS A 18 9.94 4.47 6.83
N PHE A 19 9.23 4.10 5.77
CA PHE A 19 8.11 3.18 5.81
C PHE A 19 8.14 2.27 4.57
N GLU A 20 8.46 1.00 4.79
CA GLU A 20 8.40 -0.04 3.78
C GLU A 20 6.94 -0.37 3.43
N LYS A 21 6.67 -0.63 2.15
CA LYS A 21 5.38 -1.15 1.69
C LYS A 21 5.41 -2.67 1.77
N ILE A 22 4.56 -3.24 2.61
CA ILE A 22 4.48 -4.69 2.78
C ILE A 22 3.18 -5.14 2.13
N TYR A 23 3.27 -5.87 1.02
CA TYR A 23 2.13 -6.27 0.19
C TYR A 23 1.47 -7.54 0.72
N SER A 24 0.19 -7.74 0.41
CA SER A 24 -0.63 -8.86 0.93
C SER A 24 -0.15 -10.26 0.51
N ASP A 25 0.73 -10.34 -0.49
CA ASP A 25 1.37 -11.57 -0.95
C ASP A 25 2.64 -11.93 -0.15
N ASN A 26 3.03 -11.11 0.84
CA ASN A 26 4.23 -11.30 1.65
C ASN A 26 3.93 -11.92 3.02
N ASP A 27 4.71 -12.90 3.48
CA ASP A 27 4.53 -13.54 4.80
C ASP A 27 4.56 -12.56 5.99
N ASN A 28 5.31 -11.46 5.87
CA ASN A 28 5.36 -10.43 6.90
C ASN A 28 4.07 -9.61 6.97
N PHE A 29 3.26 -9.61 5.91
CA PHE A 29 1.94 -8.98 5.92
C PHE A 29 1.05 -9.62 6.97
N THR A 30 0.91 -10.95 6.94
CA THR A 30 0.09 -11.70 7.89
C THR A 30 0.54 -11.48 9.33
N LYS A 31 1.86 -11.37 9.57
CA LYS A 31 2.39 -11.08 10.91
C LYS A 31 2.00 -9.70 11.43
N ILE A 32 1.88 -8.72 10.54
CA ILE A 32 1.46 -7.36 10.89
C ILE A 32 -0.05 -7.31 11.05
N GLU A 33 -0.78 -7.93 10.13
CA GLU A 33 -2.24 -8.03 10.17
C GLU A 33 -2.73 -8.70 11.46
N ASN A 34 -2.06 -9.75 11.93
CA ASN A 34 -2.41 -10.41 13.19
C ASN A 34 -2.27 -9.52 14.44
N LYS A 35 -1.60 -8.36 14.33
CA LYS A 35 -1.46 -7.37 15.41
C LYS A 35 -2.40 -6.17 15.22
N SER A 36 -3.12 -6.13 14.11
CA SER A 36 -4.05 -5.07 13.76
C SER A 36 -5.43 -5.39 14.33
N GLU A 37 -6.22 -4.38 14.68
CA GLU A 37 -7.59 -4.57 15.17
C GLU A 37 -8.55 -4.98 14.05
N ILE A 38 -8.27 -4.52 12.82
CA ILE A 38 -9.02 -4.93 11.62
C ILE A 38 -8.11 -5.65 10.64
N SER A 39 -8.68 -6.63 9.94
CA SER A 39 -8.02 -7.32 8.82
C SER A 39 -8.09 -6.51 7.53
N SER A 40 -7.21 -6.83 6.57
CA SER A 40 -7.26 -6.32 5.20
C SER A 40 -8.58 -6.62 4.50
N LYS A 41 -9.21 -7.75 4.82
CA LYS A 41 -10.55 -8.10 4.32
C LYS A 41 -11.60 -7.12 4.85
N GLN A 42 -11.59 -6.82 6.15
CA GLN A 42 -12.49 -5.81 6.72
C GLN A 42 -12.20 -4.41 6.16
N ALA A 43 -10.93 -4.04 6.02
CA ALA A 43 -10.52 -2.79 5.39
C ALA A 43 -11.04 -2.69 3.94
N PHE A 44 -11.03 -3.80 3.19
CA PHE A 44 -11.54 -3.84 1.83
C PHE A 44 -13.07 -3.68 1.75
N GLU A 45 -13.81 -4.26 2.68
CA GLU A 45 -15.27 -4.01 2.77
C GLU A 45 -15.57 -2.55 3.11
N ILE A 46 -14.84 -1.96 4.07
CA ILE A 46 -14.94 -0.51 4.39
C ILE A 46 -14.67 0.34 3.14
N TYR A 47 -13.63 -0.01 2.38
CA TYR A 47 -13.31 0.65 1.12
C TYR A 47 -14.46 0.56 0.12
N LYS A 48 -14.98 -0.65 -0.15
CA LYS A 48 -16.06 -0.86 -1.11
C LYS A 48 -17.33 -0.12 -0.73
N ASP A 49 -17.71 -0.17 0.55
CA ASP A 49 -18.90 0.51 1.05
C ASP A 49 -18.78 2.03 0.89
N SER A 50 -17.61 2.59 1.20
CA SER A 50 -17.35 4.02 1.03
C SER A 50 -17.28 4.40 -0.46
N PHE A 51 -16.64 3.58 -1.28
CA PHE A 51 -16.50 3.82 -2.71
C PHE A 51 -17.85 3.79 -3.41
N ALA A 52 -18.68 2.77 -3.17
CA ALA A 52 -20.02 2.64 -3.75
C ALA A 52 -20.96 3.78 -3.35
N LYS A 53 -20.83 4.30 -2.12
CA LYS A 53 -21.61 5.46 -1.64
C LYS A 53 -21.20 6.77 -2.32
N ASN A 54 -19.92 6.96 -2.59
CA ASN A 54 -19.37 8.26 -3.02
C ASN A 54 -19.07 8.34 -4.52
N PHE A 55 -18.88 7.21 -5.19
CA PHE A 55 -18.55 7.12 -6.61
C PHE A 55 -19.65 6.37 -7.36
N THR A 56 -20.49 7.11 -8.07
CA THR A 56 -21.49 6.53 -8.99
C THR A 56 -20.83 6.11 -10.30
N ILE A 57 -19.90 5.16 -10.25
CA ILE A 57 -19.27 4.62 -11.46
C ILE A 57 -20.15 3.48 -11.96
N LYS A 58 -20.61 3.56 -13.21
CA LYS A 58 -21.13 2.38 -13.91
C LYS A 58 -19.96 1.42 -14.08
N GLU A 59 -19.96 0.33 -13.33
CA GLU A 59 -18.98 -0.75 -13.51
C GLU A 59 -19.02 -1.21 -14.97
N SER A 60 -17.91 -1.01 -15.68
CA SER A 60 -17.73 -1.60 -17.00
C SER A 60 -17.24 -3.03 -16.80
N PRO A 61 -17.75 -4.03 -17.56
CA PRO A 61 -17.21 -5.38 -17.50
C PRO A 61 -15.71 -5.44 -17.84
N TYR A 62 -15.20 -4.44 -18.57
CA TYR A 62 -13.79 -4.29 -18.90
C TYR A 62 -12.91 -3.83 -17.72
N ASP A 63 -13.49 -3.29 -16.64
CA ASP A 63 -12.73 -2.78 -15.50
C ASP A 63 -12.07 -3.94 -14.73
N LYS A 64 -12.74 -5.07 -14.53
CA LYS A 64 -12.17 -6.25 -13.84
C LYS A 64 -11.01 -6.87 -14.62
N GLU A 65 -11.07 -6.84 -15.94
CA GLU A 65 -9.99 -7.36 -16.78
C GLU A 65 -8.80 -6.40 -16.84
N SER A 66 -9.04 -5.09 -16.73
CA SER A 66 -8.04 -4.04 -16.93
C SER A 66 -7.26 -3.64 -15.67
N PHE A 67 -7.68 -4.06 -14.48
CA PHE A 67 -7.04 -3.66 -13.21
C PHE A 67 -6.64 -4.85 -12.31
N TYR A 68 -5.51 -4.73 -11.62
CA TYR A 68 -5.16 -5.53 -10.45
C TYR A 68 -5.61 -4.81 -9.18
N GLN A 69 -6.26 -5.53 -8.27
CA GLN A 69 -6.46 -5.02 -6.91
C GLN A 69 -5.13 -5.12 -6.16
N VAL A 70 -4.71 -4.03 -5.51
CA VAL A 70 -3.47 -3.95 -4.75
C VAL A 70 -3.80 -3.61 -3.31
N VAL A 71 -3.26 -4.42 -2.39
CA VAL A 71 -3.34 -4.20 -0.94
C VAL A 71 -1.94 -4.26 -0.34
N TYR A 72 -1.58 -3.24 0.44
CA TYR A 72 -0.35 -3.25 1.22
C TYR A 72 -0.55 -2.53 2.56
N ILE A 73 0.24 -2.91 3.57
CA ILE A 73 0.34 -2.20 4.84
C ILE A 73 1.57 -1.30 4.80
N CYS A 74 1.41 -0.07 5.27
CA CYS A 74 2.51 0.86 5.48
C CYS A 74 2.19 1.78 6.66
N ASN A 75 3.07 1.85 7.65
CA ASN A 75 2.94 2.72 8.82
C ASN A 75 1.62 2.56 9.59
N GLY A 76 1.12 1.33 9.78
CA GLY A 76 -0.16 1.08 10.49
C GLY A 76 -1.41 1.46 9.68
N PHE A 77 -1.29 1.56 8.36
CA PHE A 77 -2.43 1.77 7.48
C PHE A 77 -2.45 0.72 6.39
N TYR A 78 -3.65 0.22 6.10
CA TYR A 78 -3.96 -0.45 4.85
C TYR A 78 -4.06 0.58 3.74
N TYR A 79 -3.38 0.30 2.64
CA TYR A 79 -3.52 1.01 1.38
C TYR A 79 -4.15 0.06 0.37
N ILE A 80 -5.30 0.46 -0.15
CA ILE A 80 -6.15 -0.35 -1.02
C ILE A 80 -6.45 0.46 -2.27
N GLY A 81 -6.17 -0.10 -3.44
CA GLY A 81 -6.51 0.55 -4.70
C GLY A 81 -6.30 -0.37 -5.89
N PHE A 82 -6.25 0.22 -7.07
CA PHE A 82 -6.17 -0.53 -8.32
C PHE A 82 -4.97 -0.11 -9.16
N ALA A 83 -4.22 -1.09 -9.66
CA ALA A 83 -3.14 -0.89 -10.62
C ALA A 83 -3.62 -1.28 -12.04
N SER A 84 -3.36 -0.45 -13.05
CA SER A 84 -3.68 -0.80 -14.44
C SER A 84 -2.81 -1.96 -14.92
N LYS A 85 -3.42 -3.02 -15.47
CA LYS A 85 -2.67 -4.14 -16.10
C LYS A 85 -1.97 -3.71 -17.39
N ASN A 86 -2.41 -2.60 -17.99
CA ASN A 86 -1.78 -2.03 -19.17
C ASN A 86 -0.56 -1.17 -18.85
N ASP A 87 -0.32 -0.87 -17.57
CA ASP A 87 0.93 -0.23 -17.15
C ASP A 87 2.09 -1.23 -17.30
N LYS A 88 3.17 -0.80 -17.96
CA LYS A 88 4.36 -1.64 -18.15
C LYS A 88 5.16 -1.81 -16.85
N ARG A 89 4.82 -1.05 -15.81
CA ARG A 89 5.39 -1.16 -14.46
C ARG A 89 4.70 -2.27 -13.68
N THR A 90 5.39 -2.83 -12.69
CA THR A 90 4.83 -3.88 -11.81
C THR A 90 3.71 -3.32 -10.92
N GLU A 91 2.82 -4.17 -10.42
CA GLU A 91 1.77 -3.79 -9.45
C GLU A 91 2.31 -3.05 -8.21
N LYS A 92 3.60 -3.29 -7.87
CA LYS A 92 4.30 -2.69 -6.72
C LYS A 92 4.92 -1.32 -7.02
N THR A 93 5.00 -0.94 -8.30
CA THR A 93 5.63 0.30 -8.77
C THR A 93 4.68 1.19 -9.60
N THR A 94 3.54 0.66 -10.02
CA THR A 94 2.45 1.39 -10.66
C THR A 94 1.76 2.35 -9.71
N GLN A 95 1.30 3.48 -10.24
CA GLN A 95 0.43 4.39 -9.51
C GLN A 95 -0.94 3.74 -9.28
N LEU A 96 -1.37 3.72 -8.02
CA LEU A 96 -2.68 3.19 -7.68
C LEU A 96 -3.77 4.21 -7.95
N ILE A 97 -4.82 3.76 -8.63
CA ILE A 97 -6.04 4.49 -8.92
C ILE A 97 -7.05 4.16 -7.82
N PHE A 98 -7.88 5.15 -7.47
CA PHE A 98 -8.92 5.03 -6.43
C PHE A 98 -8.35 4.55 -5.09
N LEU A 99 -7.17 5.06 -4.72
CA LEU A 99 -6.44 4.68 -3.52
C LEU A 99 -7.18 5.13 -2.26
N ALA A 100 -7.49 4.19 -1.39
CA ALA A 100 -7.90 4.44 -0.02
C ALA A 100 -6.78 4.12 0.95
N LYS A 101 -6.69 4.96 1.98
CA LYS A 101 -5.83 4.75 3.15
C LYS A 101 -6.75 4.51 4.35
N ILE A 102 -6.61 3.37 5.01
CA ILE A 102 -7.49 2.93 6.10
C ILE A 102 -6.63 2.57 7.30
N ASN A 103 -6.92 3.14 8.46
CA ASN A 103 -6.19 2.85 9.70
C ASN A 103 -6.37 1.38 10.10
N SER A 104 -5.28 0.64 10.36
CA SER A 104 -5.34 -0.79 10.70
C SER A 104 -5.95 -1.07 12.07
N ASP A 105 -6.01 -0.05 12.93
CA ASP A 105 -6.44 -0.18 14.31
C ASP A 105 -7.88 0.36 14.50
N THR A 106 -8.29 1.33 13.69
CA THR A 106 -9.61 1.97 13.83
C THR A 106 -10.57 1.74 12.66
N GLY A 107 -10.06 1.32 11.49
CA GLY A 107 -10.86 1.26 10.27
C GLY A 107 -11.25 2.62 9.69
N GLU A 108 -10.74 3.72 10.25
CA GLU A 108 -11.01 5.06 9.73
C GLU A 108 -10.36 5.28 8.37
N ILE A 109 -11.17 5.73 7.41
CA ILE A 109 -10.71 6.12 6.08
C ILE A 109 -10.04 7.50 6.16
N SER A 110 -8.74 7.55 5.89
CA SER A 110 -7.91 8.76 5.92
C SER A 110 -7.57 9.29 4.52
N VAL A 111 -8.46 9.12 3.53
CA VAL A 111 -8.17 9.37 2.09
C VAL A 111 -7.41 10.67 1.84
N VAL A 112 -6.34 10.53 1.04
CA VAL A 112 -5.60 11.61 0.39
C VAL A 112 -6.06 11.62 -1.07
N LYS A 113 -6.46 12.82 -1.54
CA LYS A 113 -6.92 13.21 -2.89
C LYS A 113 -6.58 12.27 -4.05
#